data_AF-A0A5B8W323-F1
#
_entry.id   AF-A0A5B8W323-F1
#
_cell.length_a   1.000
_cell.length_b   1.000
_cell.length_c   1.000
_cell.angle_alpha   90.00
_cell.angle_beta   90.00
_cell.angle_gamma   90.00
#
_symmetry.space_group_name_H-M   'P 1'
#
loop_
_entity.id
_entity.type
_entity.pdbx_description
1 polymer ?
#
loop_
_entity_poly.entity_id
_entity_poly.type
_entity_poly.pdbx_seq_one_letter_code
_entity_poly.pdbx_strand_id
1 'polypeptide(L)'
;MTTLIIKVDDERTESIKKILSEIPYVRNVVVDTQSALLTEPLSQYERIKKALDEAKGKNLFADIEDPVEWQRELRKEWDRDI
;
A
#
# COMPACT_ATOMS: atom_id res chain seq x y z
N MET A 1 24.94 -19.81 8.10
CA MET A 1 24.21 -18.79 8.88
C MET A 1 22.88 -18.61 8.21
N THR A 2 21.79 -18.78 8.95
CA THR A 2 20.43 -18.65 8.40
C THR A 2 19.77 -17.47 9.10
N THR A 3 19.31 -16.51 8.31
CA THR A 3 18.61 -15.33 8.83
C THR A 3 17.12 -15.51 8.58
N LEU A 4 16.33 -15.47 9.65
CA LEU A 4 14.87 -15.54 9.58
C LEU A 4 14.31 -14.14 9.77
N ILE A 5 13.54 -13.66 8.78
CA ILE A 5 12.85 -12.37 8.84
C ILE A 5 11.39 -12.65 9.21
N ILE A 6 10.96 -12.15 10.37
CA ILE A 6 9.61 -12.33 10.88
C ILE A 6 8.92 -10.96 10.87
N LYS A 7 7.76 -10.87 10.21
CA LYS A 7 6.89 -9.70 10.25
C LYS A 7 5.77 -9.97 11.25
N VAL A 8 5.51 -9.00 12.12
CA VAL A 8 4.55 -9.10 13.20
C VAL A 8 3.83 -7.77 13.32
N ASP A 9 2.54 -7.81 13.62
CA ASP A 9 1.77 -6.64 14.00
C ASP A 9 2.28 -6.07 15.34
N ASP A 10 2.29 -4.74 15.45
CA ASP A 10 3.04 -3.98 16.47
C ASP A 10 2.74 -4.43 17.92
N GLU A 11 1.50 -4.85 18.18
CA GLU A 11 1.01 -5.34 19.48
C GLU A 11 1.70 -6.61 19.99
N ARG A 12 2.35 -7.42 19.13
CA ARG A 12 2.95 -8.71 19.52
C ARG A 12 4.48 -8.72 19.46
N THR A 13 5.10 -7.61 19.12
CA THR A 13 6.56 -7.47 18.96
C THR A 13 7.32 -7.86 20.24
N GLU A 14 6.85 -7.41 21.40
CA GLU A 14 7.50 -7.72 22.69
C GLU A 14 7.42 -9.20 23.07
N SER A 15 6.24 -9.80 22.89
CA SER A 15 5.99 -11.22 23.17
C SER A 15 6.84 -12.13 22.29
N ILE A 16 6.94 -11.82 20.99
CA ILE A 16 7.75 -12.61 20.05
C ILE A 16 9.23 -12.44 20.30
N LYS A 17 9.69 -11.22 20.64
CA LYS A 17 11.10 -11.00 21.03
C LYS A 17 11.51 -11.89 22.21
N LYS A 18 10.64 -12.01 23.22
CA LYS A 18 10.87 -12.86 24.38
C LYS A 18 11.00 -14.33 23.99
N ILE A 19 10.05 -14.85 23.20
CA ILE A 19 10.08 -16.23 22.70
C ILE A 19 11.35 -16.50 21.88
N LEU A 20 11.72 -15.59 20.97
CA LEU A 20 12.91 -15.76 20.13
C LEU A 20 14.21 -15.71 20.94
N SER A 21 14.24 -14.95 22.04
CA SER A 21 15.40 -14.87 22.93
C SER A 21 15.59 -16.12 23.80
N GLU A 22 14.53 -16.92 24.00
CA GLU A 22 14.58 -18.17 24.77
C GLU A 22 15.10 -19.36 23.93
N ILE A 23 15.23 -19.18 22.61
CA ILE A 23 15.68 -20.23 21.70
C ILE A 23 17.23 -20.30 21.70
N PRO A 24 17.84 -21.43 22.07
CA PRO A 24 19.30 -21.53 22.31
C PRO A 24 20.17 -21.33 21.06
N TYR A 25 19.59 -21.45 19.86
CA TYR A 25 20.29 -21.24 18.59
C TYR A 25 20.08 -19.84 17.99
N VAL A 26 19.30 -18.97 18.63
CA VAL A 26 19.11 -17.58 18.20
C VAL A 26 20.23 -16.73 18.80
N ARG A 27 21.16 -16.32 17.95
CA ARG A 27 22.35 -15.56 18.38
C ARG A 27 22.09 -14.06 18.57
N ASN A 28 21.13 -13.50 17.84
CA ASN A 28 20.78 -12.09 17.91
C ASN A 28 19.33 -11.87 17.44
N VAL A 29 18.59 -10.99 18.12
CA VAL A 29 17.24 -10.56 17.73
C VAL A 29 17.31 -9.05 17.53
N VAL A 30 17.31 -8.63 16.26
CA VAL A 30 17.28 -7.22 15.88
C VAL A 30 15.83 -6.86 15.56
N VAL A 31 15.28 -5.90 16.31
CA VAL A 31 14.01 -5.27 15.97
C VAL A 31 14.34 -4.14 15.01
N ASP A 32 14.05 -4.33 13.74
CA ASP A 32 14.22 -3.26 12.76
C ASP A 32 12.99 -2.34 12.84
N THR A 33 13.08 -1.31 13.68
CA THR A 33 12.08 -0.23 13.76
C THR A 33 12.13 0.70 12.54
N GLN A 34 13.00 0.46 11.55
CA GLN A 34 13.01 1.18 10.27
C GLN A 34 11.89 0.75 9.31
N SER A 35 10.85 0.07 9.80
CA SER A 35 9.60 -0.09 9.05
C SER A 35 8.81 1.22 8.89
N ALA A 36 9.29 2.36 9.41
CA ALA A 36 8.74 3.68 9.12
C ALA A 36 8.74 4.06 7.61
N LEU A 37 9.37 3.25 6.74
CA LEU A 37 9.34 3.40 5.28
C LEU A 37 8.71 2.22 4.53
N LEU A 38 8.17 1.23 5.24
CA LEU A 38 7.26 0.27 4.62
C LEU A 38 5.87 0.83 4.83
N THR A 39 5.46 1.79 3.98
CA THR A 39 4.06 2.14 3.84
C THR A 39 3.27 0.84 3.82
N GLU A 40 2.46 0.61 4.86
CA GLU A 40 1.44 -0.44 4.85
C GLU A 40 0.78 -0.43 3.47
N PRO A 41 0.35 -1.58 2.94
CA PRO A 41 -0.52 -1.54 1.78
C PRO A 41 -1.73 -0.71 2.19
N LEU A 42 -1.73 0.58 1.82
CA LEU A 42 -2.81 1.53 2.08
C LEU A 42 -4.08 0.75 1.81
N SER A 43 -4.98 0.68 2.80
CA SER A 43 -6.24 0.00 2.61
C SER A 43 -6.87 0.53 1.31
N GLN A 44 -7.70 -0.27 0.63
CA GLN A 44 -8.30 0.18 -0.63
C GLN A 44 -8.96 1.57 -0.48
N TYR A 45 -9.54 1.82 0.70
CA TYR A 45 -10.05 3.13 1.09
C TYR A 45 -8.98 4.23 1.09
N GLU A 46 -7.83 4.01 1.72
CA GLU A 46 -6.75 4.99 1.80
C GLU A 46 -6.08 5.25 0.45
N ARG A 47 -5.99 4.23 -0.42
CA ARG A 47 -5.53 4.40 -1.81
C ARG A 47 -6.46 5.31 -2.59
N ILE A 48 -7.76 5.05 -2.50
CA ILE A 48 -8.79 5.86 -3.15
C ILE A 48 -8.78 7.28 -2.59
N LYS A 49 -8.67 7.43 -1.27
CA LYS A 49 -8.60 8.73 -0.60
C LYS A 49 -7.37 9.53 -1.04
N LYS A 50 -6.20 8.91 -1.10
CA LYS A 50 -4.97 9.56 -1.58
C LYS A 50 -5.10 10.01 -3.05
N ALA A 51 -5.64 9.15 -3.92
CA ALA A 51 -5.89 9.50 -5.32
C ALA A 51 -6.87 10.68 -5.45
N LEU A 52 -7.93 10.70 -4.64
CA LEU A 52 -8.87 11.82 -4.57
C LEU A 52 -8.20 13.10 -4.08
N ASP A 53 -7.39 13.03 -3.02
CA ASP A 53 -6.68 14.18 -2.46
C ASP A 53 -5.65 14.75 -3.46
N GLU A 54 -4.95 13.90 -4.21
CA GLU A 54 -4.01 14.30 -5.27
C GLU A 54 -4.70 14.91 -6.50
N ALA A 55 -5.95 14.50 -6.76
CA ALA A 55 -6.79 15.05 -7.81
C ALA A 55 -7.51 16.34 -7.40
N LYS A 56 -7.74 16.54 -6.10
CA LYS A 56 -8.48 17.67 -5.55
C LYS A 56 -7.78 18.99 -5.88
N GLY A 57 -8.55 19.93 -6.45
CA GLY A 57 -8.03 21.24 -6.84
C GLY A 57 -7.21 21.25 -8.12
N LYS A 58 -6.96 20.09 -8.74
CA LYS A 58 -6.48 20.01 -10.12
C LYS A 58 -7.70 19.99 -11.02
N ASN A 59 -7.72 20.88 -12.01
CA ASN A 59 -8.76 20.99 -13.02
C ASN A 59 -8.64 19.83 -14.06
N LEU A 60 -8.58 18.58 -13.58
CA LEU A 60 -8.25 17.39 -14.39
C LEU A 60 -9.22 17.15 -15.56
N PHE A 61 -10.43 17.70 -15.45
CA PHE A 61 -11.50 17.53 -16.43
C PHE A 61 -11.91 18.85 -17.09
N ALA A 62 -11.13 19.93 -16.91
CA ALA A 62 -11.48 21.24 -17.48
C ALA A 62 -11.40 21.28 -19.00
N ASP A 63 -10.60 20.40 -19.60
CA ASP A 63 -10.47 20.30 -21.05
C ASP A 63 -11.55 19.40 -21.69
N ILE A 64 -12.45 18.82 -20.88
CA ILE A 64 -13.58 18.04 -21.37
C ILE A 64 -14.75 18.98 -21.64
N GLU A 65 -14.92 19.33 -22.91
CA GLU A 65 -15.95 20.26 -23.38
C GLU A 65 -17.35 19.62 -23.34
N ASP A 66 -17.47 18.35 -23.76
CA ASP A 66 -18.70 17.56 -23.67
C ASP A 66 -18.45 16.23 -22.93
N PRO A 67 -18.88 16.12 -21.66
CA PRO A 67 -18.71 14.91 -20.86
C PRO A 67 -19.42 13.68 -21.45
N VAL A 68 -20.55 13.86 -22.15
CA VAL A 68 -21.35 12.76 -22.68
C VAL A 68 -20.66 12.16 -23.90
N GLU A 69 -20.17 13.01 -24.81
CA GLU A 69 -19.39 12.57 -25.96
C GLU A 69 -18.06 11.95 -25.53
N TRP A 70 -17.36 12.56 -24.57
CA TRP A 70 -16.13 11.98 -24.00
C TRP A 70 -16.35 10.57 -23.42
N GLN A 71 -17.44 10.37 -22.66
CA GLN A 71 -17.80 9.04 -22.16
C GLN A 71 -18.16 8.05 -23.28
N ARG A 72 -18.80 8.53 -24.35
CA ARG A 72 -19.16 7.69 -25.51
C ARG A 72 -17.92 7.24 -26.26
N GLU A 73 -16.95 8.12 -26.48
CA GLU A 73 -15.68 7.78 -27.12
C GLU A 73 -14.87 6.80 -26.28
N LEU A 74 -14.80 7.00 -24.95
CA LEU A 74 -14.20 6.01 -24.05
C LEU A 74 -14.86 4.63 -24.20
N ARG A 75 -16.19 4.54 -24.25
CA ARG A 75 -16.86 3.24 -24.43
C ARG A 75 -16.49 2.59 -25.75
N LYS A 76 -16.46 3.36 -26.84
CA LYS A 76 -16.08 2.86 -28.17
C LYS A 76 -14.63 2.34 -28.20
N GLU A 77 -13.71 2.99 -27.49
CA GLU A 77 -12.33 2.51 -27.38
C GLU A 77 -12.25 1.13 -26.72
N TRP A 78 -13.04 0.90 -25.67
CA TRP A 78 -13.06 -0.39 -24.96
C TRP A 78 -13.78 -1.49 -25.74
N ASP A 79 -14.79 -1.13 -26.52
CA ASP A 79 -15.51 -2.08 -27.39
C ASP A 79 -14.73 -2.41 -28.69
N ARG A 80 -13.66 -1.68 -29.01
CA ARG A 80 -12.85 -1.89 -30.23
C ARG A 80 -11.84 -3.04 -30.14
N ASP A 81 -11.49 -3.45 -28.92
CA ASP A 81 -10.51 -4.50 -28.64
C ASP A 81 -11.16 -5.88 -28.35
N ILE A 82 -12.41 -6.08 -28.79
CA ILE A 82 -13.16 -7.35 -28.70
C ILE A 82 -13.38 -7.95 -30.11
#